data_AF-A0A0K1H1P3-F1
#
_entry.id   AF-A0A0K1H1P3-F1
#
_cell.length_a   1.000
_cell.length_b   1.000
_cell.length_c   1.000
_cell.angle_alpha   90.00
_cell.angle_beta   90.00
_cell.angle_gamma   90.00
#
_symmetry.space_group_name_H-M   'P 1'
#
loop_
_entity.id
_entity.type
_entity.pdbx_description
1 polymer ?
#
loop_
_entity_poly.entity_id
_entity_poly.type
_entity_poly.pdbx_seq_one_letter_code
_entity_poly.pdbx_strand_id
1 'polypeptide(L)' 'YTAMSRPGIGEPRFISVGYVDDTRFVRFDSDAANPRMQPKARWAEQEGPEYWEENTQNVKVSAQTFRLGLNILRG' A
#
# COMPACT_ATOMS: atom_id res chain seq x y z
N TYR A 1 -5.81 1.61 5.26
CA TYR A 1 -4.62 0.75 5.29
C TYR A 1 -4.93 -0.53 6.06
N THR A 2 -4.36 -1.65 5.65
CA THR A 2 -4.46 -2.93 6.36
C THR A 2 -3.09 -3.59 6.39
N ALA A 3 -2.62 -3.97 7.57
CA ALA A 3 -1.39 -4.74 7.75
C ALA A 3 -1.70 -6.05 8.46
N MET A 4 -1.19 -7.16 7.96
CA MET A 4 -1.46 -8.51 8.48
C MET A 4 -0.13 -9.21 8.75
N SER A 5 0.11 -9.60 10.01
CA SER A 5 1.27 -10.41 10.36
C SER A 5 1.18 -11.79 9.73
N ARG A 6 2.33 -12.38 9.39
CA ARG A 6 2.41 -13.71 8.78
C ARG A 6 3.48 -14.57 9.45
N PRO A 7 3.23 -15.07 10.68
CA PRO A 7 4.18 -15.91 11.38
C PRO A 7 4.63 -17.09 10.51
N GLY A 8 5.95 -17.23 10.31
CA GLY A 8 6.54 -18.34 9.54
C GLY A 8 6.51 -18.21 8.00
N ILE A 9 5.86 -17.18 7.45
CA ILE A 9 5.73 -17.00 5.98
C ILE A 9 6.46 -15.73 5.49
N GLY A 10 6.95 -14.89 6.40
CA GLY A 10 7.84 -13.75 6.10
C GLY A 10 7.30 -12.42 6.59
N GLU A 11 7.62 -11.35 5.86
CA GLU A 11 7.20 -9.99 6.18
C GLU A 11 5.66 -9.85 6.22
N PRO A 12 5.11 -8.99 7.08
CA PRO A 12 3.68 -8.69 7.09
C PRO A 12 3.19 -8.24 5.72
N ARG A 13 1.99 -8.69 5.33
CA ARG A 13 1.34 -8.19 4.12
C ARG A 13 0.74 -6.82 4.40
N PHE A 14 0.98 -5.86 3.52
CA PHE A 14 0.44 -4.51 3.61
C PHE A 14 -0.39 -4.16 2.37
N ILE A 15 -1.60 -3.66 2.60
CA ILE A 15 -2.52 -3.23 1.55
C ILE A 15 -2.99 -1.80 1.85
N SER A 16 -2.91 -0.94 0.83
CA SER A 16 -3.58 0.36 0.82
C SER A 16 -4.61 0.40 -0.29
N VAL A 17 -5.79 0.95 0.01
CA VAL A 17 -6.85 1.19 -0.96
C VAL A 17 -7.42 2.57 -0.69
N GLY A 18 -7.53 3.38 -1.74
CA GLY A 18 -8.13 4.71 -1.69
C GLY A 18 -9.46 4.73 -2.44
N TYR A 19 -10.43 5.43 -1.87
CA TYR A 19 -11.75 5.66 -2.46
C TYR A 19 -12.03 7.16 -2.54
N VAL A 20 -12.74 7.56 -3.60
CA VAL A 20 -13.48 8.82 -3.67
C VAL A 20 -14.93 8.40 -3.85
N ASP A 21 -15.79 8.76 -2.89
CA ASP A 21 -17.13 8.20 -2.73
C ASP A 21 -17.10 6.66 -2.76
N ASP A 22 -17.93 6.02 -3.58
CA ASP A 22 -17.97 4.57 -3.76
C ASP A 22 -16.96 4.05 -4.80
N THR A 23 -16.12 4.93 -5.35
CA THR A 23 -15.18 4.58 -6.43
C THR A 23 -13.77 4.36 -5.90
N ARG A 24 -13.27 3.13 -6.04
CA ARG A 24 -11.86 2.83 -5.78
C ARG A 24 -10.98 3.49 -6.84
N PHE A 25 -10.09 4.39 -6.44
CA PHE A 25 -9.22 5.11 -7.38
C PHE A 25 -7.76 4.68 -7.31
N VAL A 26 -7.29 4.14 -6.18
CA VAL A 26 -5.92 3.61 -6.04
C VAL A 26 -5.86 2.33 -5.23
N ARG A 27 -4.83 1.53 -5.52
CA ARG A 27 -4.46 0.36 -4.71
C ARG A 27 -2.95 0.15 -4.68
N PHE A 28 -2.44 -0.23 -3.52
CA PHE A 28 -1.12 -0.81 -3.31
C PHE A 28 -1.26 -2.18 -2.62
N ASP A 29 -0.43 -3.14 -3.01
CA ASP A 29 -0.33 -4.46 -2.38
C ASP A 29 1.15 -4.85 -2.28
N SER A 30 1.65 -5.08 -1.07
CA SER A 30 3.07 -5.42 -0.84
C SER A 30 3.45 -6.78 -1.43
N ASP A 31 2.48 -7.65 -1.68
CA ASP A 31 2.71 -9.00 -2.22
C ASP A 31 2.71 -9.01 -3.76
N ALA A 32 2.46 -7.88 -4.42
CA ALA A 32 2.58 -7.81 -5.88
C ALA A 32 4.05 -8.04 -6.31
N ALA A 33 4.28 -8.65 -7.46
CA ALA A 33 5.63 -8.87 -7.98
C ALA A 33 6.44 -7.56 -8.16
N ASN A 34 5.75 -6.45 -8.44
CA ASN A 34 6.32 -5.11 -8.43
C ASN A 34 5.40 -4.18 -7.61
N PRO A 35 5.61 -4.07 -6.29
CA PRO A 35 4.77 -3.24 -5.42
C PRO A 35 4.90 -1.76 -5.74
N ARG A 36 3.83 -1.20 -6.29
CA ARG A 36 3.66 0.23 -6.59
C ARG A 36 2.21 0.64 -6.42
N MET A 37 1.98 1.94 -6.22
CA MET A 37 0.64 2.49 -6.25
C MET A 37 0.09 2.35 -7.67
N GLN A 38 -1.15 1.87 -7.80
CA GLN A 38 -1.80 1.64 -9.09
C GLN A 38 -3.11 2.41 -9.17
N PRO A 39 -3.38 3.09 -10.31
CA PRO A 39 -4.72 3.62 -10.58
C PRO A 39 -5.75 2.48 -10.67
N LYS A 40 -6.96 2.77 -10.22
CA LYS A 40 -8.15 1.90 -10.31
C LYS A 40 -9.37 2.60 -10.88
N ALA A 41 -9.24 3.89 -11.19
CA ALA A 41 -10.24 4.69 -11.89
C ALA A 41 -9.60 5.42 -13.07
N ARG A 42 -10.36 5.61 -14.16
CA ARG A 42 -9.88 6.25 -15.40
C ARG A 42 -9.32 7.65 -15.20
N TRP A 43 -9.91 8.43 -14.30
CA TRP A 43 -9.45 9.78 -14.02
C TRP A 43 -8.10 9.80 -13.30
N ALA A 44 -7.78 8.75 -12.53
CA ALA A 44 -6.48 8.66 -11.86
C ALA A 44 -5.35 8.38 -12.87
N GLU A 45 -5.62 7.69 -13.99
CA GLU A 45 -4.62 7.42 -15.03
C GLU A 45 -4.04 8.69 -15.68
N GLN A 46 -4.68 9.85 -15.49
CA GLN A 46 -4.21 11.14 -15.97
C GLN A 46 -3.04 11.71 -15.15
N GLU A 47 -2.81 11.18 -13.96
CA GLU A 47 -1.70 11.59 -13.09
C GLU A 47 -0.34 11.19 -13.67
N GLY A 48 0.63 12.09 -13.52
CA GLY A 48 1.99 11.92 -14.02
C GLY A 48 2.81 10.86 -13.26
N PRO A 49 3.94 10.40 -13.83
CA PRO A 49 4.82 9.44 -13.19
C PRO A 49 5.36 9.92 -11.83
N GLU A 50 5.57 11.22 -11.66
CA GLU A 50 6.04 11.83 -10.41
C GLU A 50 5.04 11.59 -9.26
N TYR A 51 3.74 11.79 -9.53
CA TYR A 51 2.68 11.51 -8.56
C TYR A 51 2.70 10.04 -8.15
N TRP A 52 2.84 9.13 -9.10
CA TRP A 52 2.85 7.69 -8.83
C TRP A 52 4.09 7.24 -8.08
N GLU A 53 5.25 7.82 -8.38
CA GLU A 53 6.50 7.54 -7.68
C GLU A 53 6.43 8.03 -6.23
N GLU A 54 6.00 9.27 -6.01
CA GLU A 54 5.85 9.84 -4.67
C GLU A 54 4.86 9.02 -3.82
N ASN A 55 3.68 8.72 -4.36
CA ASN A 55 2.68 7.91 -3.66
C ASN A 55 3.17 6.49 -3.39
N THR A 56 4.00 5.92 -4.28
CA THR A 56 4.63 4.62 -4.07
C THR A 56 5.67 4.68 -2.94
N GLN A 57 6.44 5.75 -2.82
CA GLN A 57 7.39 5.92 -1.72
C GLN A 57 6.65 6.11 -0.39
N ASN A 58 5.63 6.96 -0.35
CA ASN A 58 4.82 7.23 0.85
C ASN A 58 4.14 5.96 1.40
N VAL A 59 3.57 5.13 0.52
CA VAL A 59 2.92 3.88 0.94
C VAL A 59 3.93 2.82 1.38
N LYS A 60 5.15 2.82 0.83
CA LYS A 60 6.25 1.96 1.30
C LYS A 60 6.73 2.36 2.69
N VAL A 61 6.85 3.66 2.98
CA VAL A 61 7.16 4.15 4.33
C VAL A 61 6.06 3.73 5.32
N SER A 62 4.79 3.92 4.94
CA SER A 62 3.66 3.47 5.76
C SER A 62 3.73 1.96 6.05
N ALA A 63 4.05 1.13 5.05
CA ALA A 63 4.21 -0.31 5.25
C ALA A 63 5.27 -0.65 6.31
N GLN A 64 6.40 0.07 6.34
CA GLN A 64 7.43 -0.10 7.37
C GLN A 64 6.94 0.32 8.76
N THR A 65 6.22 1.43 8.86
CA THR A 65 5.61 1.87 10.12
C THR A 65 4.64 0.82 10.68
N PHE A 66 3.79 0.25 9.83
CA PHE A 66 2.86 -0.81 10.24
C PHE A 66 3.58 -2.10 10.62
N ARG A 67 4.65 -2.48 9.90
CA ARG A 67 5.50 -3.61 10.28
C ARG A 67 6.10 -3.41 11.68
N LEU A 68 6.64 -2.23 11.97
CA LEU A 68 7.17 -1.90 13.29
C LEU A 68 6.07 -1.99 14.36
N GLY A 69 4.89 -1.42 14.10
CA GLY A 69 3.74 -1.51 15.00
C GLY A 69 3.31 -2.94 15.28
N LEU A 70 3.26 -3.80 14.26
CA LEU A 70 2.94 -5.22 14.44
C LEU A 70 3.98 -5.96 15.28
N ASN A 71 5.27 -5.61 15.15
CA ASN A 71 6.32 -6.21 15.99
C ASN A 71 6.20 -5.76 17.45
N ILE A 72 5.93 -4.48 17.70
CA ILE A 72 5.73 -3.95 19.06
C ILE A 72 4.51 -4.58 19.73
N LEU A 73 3.39 -4.67 19.01
CA LEU A 73 2.14 -5.22 19.54
C LEU A 73 2.18 -6.73 19.76
N ARG A 74 3.15 -7.44 19.16
CA ARG A 74 3.33 -8.87 19.32
C ARG A 74 3.96 -9.26 20.66
N GLY A 75 4.65 -8.32 21.32
CA GLY A 75 5.47 -8.57 22.52
C GLY A 75 6.88 -9.00 22.15
#